data_AF-A0A846B328-F1
#
_entry.id   AF-A0A846B328-F1
#
_cell.length_a   1.000
_cell.length_b   1.000
_cell.length_c   1.000
_cell.angle_alpha   90.00
_cell.angle_beta   90.00
_cell.angle_gamma   90.00
#
_symmetry.space_group_name_H-M   'P 1'
#
loop_
_entity.id
_entity.type
_entity.pdbx_description
1 polymer ?
#
loop_
_entity_poly.entity_id
_entity_poly.type
_entity_poly.pdbx_seq_one_letter_code
_entity_poly.pdbx_strand_id
1 'polypeptide(L)' 'MNIADKLGFLFEVGLNIGILADIQHQKYPNNFGDLYLRDLQQLKLPKQVKRMVENPRIISSDSRKNLERWSRY' A
#
# COMPACT_ATOMS: atom_id res chain seq x y z
N MET A 1 -3.38 17.59 -7.14
CA MET A 1 -4.26 16.42 -7.05
C MET A 1 -5.64 16.87 -6.67
N ASN A 2 -6.60 16.63 -7.55
CA ASN A 2 -8.02 16.80 -7.26
C ASN A 2 -8.48 15.71 -6.24
N ILE A 3 -9.75 15.75 -5.82
CA ILE A 3 -10.27 14.78 -4.84
C ILE A 3 -10.28 13.34 -5.39
N ALA A 4 -10.56 13.16 -6.68
CA ALA A 4 -10.61 11.86 -7.33
C ALA A 4 -9.21 11.21 -7.38
N ASP A 5 -8.16 11.98 -7.69
CA ASP A 5 -6.79 11.50 -7.68
C ASP A 5 -6.39 11.01 -6.28
N LYS A 6 -6.82 11.72 -5.23
CA LYS A 6 -6.53 11.35 -3.83
C LYS A 6 -7.24 10.06 -3.43
N LEU A 7 -8.49 9.89 -3.85
CA LEU A 7 -9.29 8.69 -3.56
C LEU A 7 -8.79 7.48 -4.35
N GLY A 8 -8.47 7.64 -5.63
CA GLY A 8 -7.86 6.58 -6.45
C GLY A 8 -6.52 6.14 -5.87
N PHE A 9 -5.73 7.10 -5.39
CA PHE A 9 -4.47 6.82 -4.73
C PHE A 9 -4.63 6.07 -3.39
N LEU A 10 -5.58 6.49 -2.54
CA LEU A 10 -5.96 5.76 -1.32
C LEU A 10 -6.39 4.32 -1.62
N PHE A 11 -7.21 4.15 -2.66
CA PHE A 11 -7.70 2.85 -3.11
C PHE A 11 -6.56 1.93 -3.55
N GLU A 12 -5.65 2.40 -4.41
CA GLU A 12 -4.51 1.60 -4.89
C GLU A 12 -3.61 1.14 -3.73
N VAL A 13 -3.29 2.03 -2.79
CA VAL A 13 -2.44 1.69 -1.64
C VAL A 13 -3.15 0.67 -0.74
N GLY A 14 -4.43 0.89 -0.42
CA GLY A 14 -5.22 -0.02 0.41
C GLY A 14 -5.41 -1.40 -0.23
N LEU A 15 -5.67 -1.44 -1.53
CA LEU A 15 -5.82 -2.69 -2.28
C LEU A 15 -4.55 -3.53 -2.26
N ASN A 16 -3.40 -2.91 -2.53
CA ASN A 16 -2.11 -3.61 -2.54
C ASN A 16 -1.72 -4.16 -1.16
N ILE A 17 -2.01 -3.40 -0.10
CA ILE A 17 -1.84 -3.86 1.28
C ILE A 17 -2.72 -5.10 1.54
N GLY A 18 -3.99 -5.06 1.13
CA GLY A 18 -4.92 -6.18 1.30
C GLY A 18 -4.45 -7.45 0.61
N ILE A 19 -3.96 -7.33 -0.62
CA ILE A 19 -3.41 -8.45 -1.39
C ILE A 19 -2.15 -9.01 -0.71
N LEU A 20 -1.23 -8.16 -0.26
CA LEU A 20 -0.03 -8.63 0.47
C LEU A 20 -0.39 -9.36 1.76
N ALA A 21 -1.36 -8.85 2.53
CA ALA A 21 -1.82 -9.51 3.74
C ALA A 21 -2.41 -10.90 3.43
N ASP A 22 -3.25 -11.00 2.39
CA ASP A 22 -3.81 -12.28 1.97
C ASP A 22 -2.74 -13.25 1.45
N ILE A 23 -1.75 -12.78 0.70
CA ILE A 23 -0.58 -13.56 0.27
C ILE A 23 0.23 -14.10 1.45
N GLN A 24 0.32 -13.36 2.55
CA GLN A 24 0.99 -13.85 3.76
C GLN A 24 0.16 -14.90 4.50
N HIS A 25 -1.16 -14.73 4.51
CA HIS A 25 -2.09 -15.67 5.14
C HIS A 25 -2.25 -16.96 4.32
N GLN A 26 -2.23 -16.87 3.00
CA GLN A 26 -2.38 -17.99 2.08
C GLN A 26 -1.05 -18.31 1.43
N LYS A 27 -0.54 -19.54 1.60
CA LYS A 27 0.70 -20.01 0.95
C LYS A 27 0.47 -20.29 -0.53
N TYR A 28 0.23 -19.25 -1.32
CA TYR A 28 -0.01 -19.37 -2.76
C TYR A 28 1.18 -20.08 -3.44
N PRO A 29 0.91 -21.01 -4.37
CA PRO A 29 1.95 -21.76 -5.06
C PRO A 29 2.74 -20.88 -6.05
N ASN A 30 3.82 -21.45 -6.59
CA ASN A 30 4.60 -20.87 -7.70
C ASN A 30 5.23 -19.49 -7.40
N ASN A 31 5.60 -19.22 -6.15
CA ASN A 31 6.26 -17.97 -5.72
C ASN A 31 5.45 -16.72 -6.07
N PHE A 32 4.12 -16.82 -6.13
CA PHE A 32 3.23 -15.70 -6.46
C PHE A 32 3.50 -14.47 -5.59
N GLY A 33 3.71 -14.68 -4.29
CA GLY A 33 4.04 -13.59 -3.36
C GLY A 33 5.34 -12.86 -3.72
N ASP A 34 6.38 -13.58 -4.10
CA ASP A 34 7.68 -12.99 -4.46
C ASP A 34 7.59 -12.18 -5.76
N LEU A 35 6.82 -12.68 -6.73
CA LEU A 35 6.57 -11.99 -8.00
C LEU A 35 5.75 -10.71 -7.75
N TYR A 36 4.67 -10.81 -6.98
CA TYR A 36 3.81 -9.68 -6.66
C TYR A 36 4.57 -8.58 -5.91
N LEU A 37 5.37 -8.94 -4.90
CA LEU A 37 6.19 -7.99 -4.15
C LEU A 37 7.20 -7.27 -5.06
N ARG A 38 7.85 -8.01 -5.97
CA ARG A 38 8.81 -7.44 -6.93
C ARG A 38 8.13 -6.41 -7.84
N ASP A 39 6.94 -6.70 -8.34
CA ASP A 39 6.18 -5.78 -9.19
C ASP A 39 5.79 -4.50 -8.43
N LEU A 40 5.37 -4.63 -7.17
CA LEU A 40 5.05 -3.47 -6.32
C LEU A 40 6.27 -2.59 -6.02
N GLN A 41 7.44 -3.18 -5.83
CA GLN A 41 8.69 -2.42 -5.65
C GLN A 41 9.03 -1.62 -6.91
N GLN A 42 8.80 -2.18 -8.10
CA GLN A 42 9.03 -1.49 -9.38
C GLN A 42 8.01 -0.37 -9.63
N LEU A 43 6.77 -0.52 -9.18
CA LEU A 43 5.71 0.49 -9.27
C LEU A 43 5.92 1.73 -8.38
N LYS A 44 7.04 1.81 -7.61
CA LYS A 44 7.37 2.90 -6.68
C LYS A 44 6.35 3.05 -5.54
N LEU A 45 5.66 1.97 -5.16
CA LEU A 45 4.74 1.95 -4.02
C LEU A 45 5.34 2.57 -2.73
N PRO A 46 6.63 2.36 -2.37
CA PRO A 46 7.22 2.99 -1.20
C PRO A 46 7.26 4.53 -1.27
N LYS A 47 7.51 5.09 -2.47
CA LYS A 47 7.52 6.54 -2.69
C LYS A 47 6.11 7.12 -2.63
N GLN A 48 5.14 6.35 -3.11
CA GLN A 48 3.72 6.66 -3.05
C GLN A 48 3.25 6.70 -1.59
N VAL A 49 3.43 5.63 -0.82
CA VAL A 49 3.07 5.56 0.61
C VAL A 49 3.69 6.72 1.40
N LYS A 50 4.97 7.04 1.17
CA LYS A 50 5.62 8.18 1.83
C LYS A 50 4.92 9.51 1.55
N ARG A 51 4.54 9.79 0.29
CA ARG A 51 3.77 11.00 -0.07
C ARG A 51 2.38 11.01 0.57
N MET A 52 1.79 9.84 0.78
CA MET A 52 0.50 9.70 1.46
C MET A 52 0.62 10.12 2.92
N VAL A 53 1.55 9.50 3.65
CA VAL A 53 1.83 9.80 5.06
C VAL A 53 2.11 11.30 5.21
N GLU A 54 2.92 11.90 4.36
CA GLU A 54 3.28 13.32 4.45
C GLU A 54 2.12 14.31 4.20
N ASN A 55 0.91 13.85 3.81
CA ASN A 55 -0.24 14.74 3.58
C ASN A 55 -1.14 14.90 4.84
N PRO A 56 -1.02 16.00 5.59
CA PRO A 56 -1.76 16.20 6.85
C PRO A 56 -3.27 16.41 6.67
N ARG A 57 -3.74 16.62 5.44
CA ARG A 57 -5.18 16.82 5.15
C ARG A 57 -5.95 15.54 4.84
N ILE A 58 -5.26 14.40 4.75
CA ILE A 58 -5.86 13.16 4.21
C ILE A 58 -5.97 12.06 5.28
N ILE A 59 -5.10 12.06 6.29
CA ILE A 59 -5.03 10.94 7.23
C ILE A 59 -4.82 11.44 8.64
N SER A 60 -5.64 10.95 9.58
CA SER A 60 -5.46 11.18 11.01
C SER A 60 -4.14 10.55 11.49
N SER A 61 -3.66 10.98 12.65
CA SER A 61 -2.45 10.41 13.27
C SER A 61 -2.52 8.90 13.47
N ASP A 62 -3.70 8.36 13.76
CA ASP A 62 -3.91 6.92 13.97
C ASP A 62 -3.91 6.16 12.63
N SER A 63 -4.53 6.74 11.60
CA SER A 63 -4.49 6.17 10.26
C SER A 63 -3.08 6.17 9.65
N ARG A 64 -2.23 7.14 10.00
CA ARG A 64 -0.79 7.12 9.63
C ARG A 64 -0.07 5.90 10.21
N LYS A 65 -0.26 5.61 11.51
CA LYS A 65 0.39 4.47 12.17
C LYS A 65 -0.03 3.14 11.53
N ASN A 66 -1.32 3.01 11.18
CA ASN A 66 -1.81 1.83 10.48
C ASN A 66 -1.20 1.71 9.08
N LEU A 67 -1.13 2.81 8.33
CA LEU A 67 -0.53 2.83 6.99
C LEU A 67 0.95 2.44 7.02
N GLU A 68 1.73 3.00 7.95
CA GLU A 68 3.15 2.66 8.13
C GLU A 68 3.37 1.22 8.55
N ARG A 69 2.48 0.66 9.37
CA ARG A 69 2.54 -0.75 9.78
C ARG A 69 2.26 -1.67 8.59
N TRP A 70 1.23 -1.34 7.80
CA TRP A 70 0.82 -2.11 6.63
C TRP A 70 1.78 -1.99 5.44
N SER A 71 2.59 -0.93 5.37
CA SER A 71 3.59 -0.75 4.30
C SER A 71 4.94 -1.40 4.57
N ARG A 72 5.12 -2.10 5.69
CA ARG A 72 6.37 -2.80 6.05
C ARG A 72 6.40 -4.27 5.59
N TYR A 73 5.38 -4.69 4.85
CA TYR A 73 5.27 -5.99 4.20
C TYR A 73 5.66 -5.86 2.72
#